data_AF-A0A4V0WMY7-F1
#
_entry.id   AF-A0A4V0WMY7-F1
#
_cell.length_a   1.000
_cell.length_b   1.000
_cell.length_c   1.000
_cell.angle_alpha   90.00
_cell.angle_beta   90.00
_cell.angle_gamma   90.00
#
_symmetry.space_group_name_H-M   'P 1'
#
loop_
_entity.id
_entity.type
_entity.pdbx_description
1 polymer ?
#
loop_
_entity_poly.entity_id
_entity_poly.type
_entity_poly.pdbx_seq_one_letter_code
_entity_poly.pdbx_strand_id
1 'polypeptide(L)'
;MTGGRKVRDLVANALVAVLVSVSPVRMAEADPYADMIAEAARRAQIPASWIAAVLHAESIGDAHAVSSAGAMGLMQVMPGTWASLRTSLGLGDNPFDPHDNILAGATYLRWMRDRYGEAGFLAAYNAGPARYDEHLATGRPLPAETRNYVASVSARLALPIADDIAIGASETPSWQGSSLFPASFLRAENAPRHGESAHNPVHADDARPSDWTVLAPQSAGLFIASGQGEARR
;
A
#
# COMPACT_ATOMS: atom_id res chain seq x y z
N MET A 1 -11.22 -10.95 85.63
CA MET A 1 -10.38 -9.74 85.53
C MET A 1 -9.10 -10.05 84.76
N THR A 2 -8.87 -9.32 83.68
CA THR A 2 -7.58 -8.75 83.24
C THR A 2 -6.47 -9.62 82.64
N GLY A 3 -6.10 -9.28 81.40
CA GLY A 3 -4.73 -9.30 80.86
C GLY A 3 -4.33 -10.60 80.15
N GLY A 4 -3.73 -10.61 78.96
CA GLY A 4 -3.06 -9.59 78.17
C GLY A 4 -1.83 -10.22 77.49
N ARG A 5 -1.86 -10.31 76.15
CA ARG A 5 -0.75 -10.52 75.18
C ARG A 5 0.34 -11.58 75.48
N LYS A 6 0.55 -12.50 74.53
CA LYS A 6 1.70 -12.40 73.60
C LYS A 6 1.64 -13.40 72.45
N VAL A 7 1.73 -12.83 71.26
CA VAL A 7 2.00 -13.40 69.95
C VAL A 7 3.39 -14.07 69.96
N ARG A 8 3.53 -15.24 69.33
CA ARG A 8 4.79 -15.67 68.72
C ARG A 8 4.50 -16.41 67.41
N ASP A 9 4.89 -15.74 66.35
CA ASP A 9 4.87 -16.12 64.95
C ASP A 9 5.78 -17.33 64.67
N LEU A 10 5.40 -18.12 63.66
CA LEU A 10 6.37 -18.78 62.79
C LEU A 10 5.78 -18.86 61.37
N VAL A 11 5.81 -17.73 60.65
CA VAL A 11 5.64 -17.72 59.19
C VAL A 11 7.03 -17.65 58.60
N ALA A 12 7.48 -18.74 57.99
CA ALA A 12 8.74 -18.78 57.26
C ALA A 12 8.62 -17.94 55.99
N ASN A 13 9.32 -16.80 55.94
CA ASN A 13 9.50 -16.00 54.75
C ASN A 13 10.35 -16.76 53.73
N ALA A 14 9.74 -17.21 52.64
CA ALA A 14 10.46 -17.53 51.40
C ALA A 14 10.28 -16.34 50.44
N LEU A 15 11.24 -15.42 50.45
CA LEU A 15 11.28 -14.31 49.50
C LEU A 15 11.86 -14.84 48.17
N VAL A 16 10.99 -15.14 47.21
CA VAL A 16 11.41 -15.37 45.82
C VAL A 16 11.46 -14.00 45.13
N ALA A 17 12.67 -13.43 45.02
CA ALA A 17 12.89 -12.27 44.18
C ALA A 17 12.86 -12.72 42.70
N VAL A 18 11.74 -12.53 42.02
CA VAL A 18 11.67 -12.65 40.55
C VAL A 18 12.27 -11.38 39.98
N LEU A 19 13.53 -11.46 39.53
CA LEU A 19 14.13 -10.41 38.73
C LEU A 19 13.51 -10.46 37.33
N VAL A 20 12.52 -9.61 37.07
CA VAL A 20 11.98 -9.44 35.71
C VAL A 20 13.08 -8.77 34.89
N SER A 21 13.79 -9.54 34.09
CA SER A 21 14.71 -9.01 33.09
C SER A 21 13.87 -8.36 31.99
N VAL A 22 13.57 -7.07 32.14
CA VAL A 22 12.93 -6.28 31.08
C VAL A 22 14.01 -6.07 30.03
N SER A 23 14.06 -6.95 29.04
CA SER A 23 14.84 -6.68 27.85
C SER A 23 14.34 -5.36 27.26
N PRO A 24 15.22 -4.37 26.97
CA PRO A 24 14.75 -3.16 26.32
C PRO A 24 14.06 -3.59 25.04
N VAL A 25 12.78 -3.23 24.92
CA VAL A 25 12.12 -3.22 23.62
C VAL A 25 13.05 -2.40 22.74
N ARG A 26 13.72 -3.06 21.78
CA ARG A 26 14.41 -2.33 20.71
C ARG A 26 13.30 -1.48 20.10
N MET A 27 13.30 -0.19 20.40
CA MET A 27 12.50 0.75 19.64
C MET A 27 12.93 0.51 18.21
N ALA A 28 12.02 0.00 17.38
CA ALA A 28 12.27 -0.14 15.96
C ALA A 28 12.81 1.21 15.50
N GLU A 29 14.01 1.21 14.93
CA GLU A 29 14.56 2.40 14.32
C GLU A 29 13.51 2.89 13.33
N ALA A 30 13.10 4.15 13.45
CA ALA A 30 12.03 4.70 12.62
C ALA A 30 12.41 4.48 11.14
N ASP A 31 11.50 3.93 10.35
CA ASP A 31 11.74 3.68 8.93
C ASP A 31 12.19 5.00 8.28
N PRO A 32 13.43 5.07 7.73
CA PRO A 32 13.96 6.31 7.18
C PRO A 32 13.14 6.84 5.99
N TYR A 33 12.27 6.01 5.42
CA TYR A 33 11.42 6.35 4.29
C TYR A 33 9.96 6.63 4.67
N ALA A 34 9.60 6.59 5.96
CA ALA A 34 8.20 6.69 6.42
C ALA A 34 7.46 7.93 5.88
N ASP A 35 8.08 9.11 5.93
CA ASP A 35 7.46 10.35 5.44
C ASP A 35 7.26 10.32 3.92
N MET A 36 8.24 9.79 3.17
CA MET A 36 8.18 9.66 1.71
C MET A 36 7.10 8.65 1.31
N ILE A 37 6.99 7.53 2.04
CA ILE A 37 5.96 6.51 1.85
C ILE A 37 4.57 7.12 2.13
N ALA A 38 4.41 7.86 3.23
CA ALA A 38 3.14 8.49 3.58
C ALA A 38 2.70 9.51 2.52
N GLU A 39 3.65 10.29 1.99
CA GLU A 39 3.38 11.20 0.88
C GLU A 39 2.96 10.46 -0.39
N ALA A 40 3.72 9.46 -0.80
CA ALA A 40 3.45 8.67 -2.00
C ALA A 40 2.10 7.94 -1.90
N ALA A 41 1.76 7.42 -0.71
CA ALA A 41 0.47 6.79 -0.42
C ALA A 41 -0.70 7.76 -0.68
N ARG A 42 -0.61 9.00 -0.20
CA ARG A 42 -1.64 10.03 -0.44
C ARG A 42 -1.76 10.38 -1.92
N ARG A 43 -0.63 10.58 -2.61
CA ARG A 43 -0.59 10.98 -4.03
C ARG A 43 -1.10 9.88 -4.96
N ALA A 44 -0.69 8.63 -4.73
CA ALA A 44 -1.12 7.47 -5.52
C ALA A 44 -2.48 6.90 -5.08
N GLN A 45 -3.01 7.35 -3.93
CA GLN A 45 -4.23 6.85 -3.30
C GLN A 45 -4.23 5.32 -3.13
N ILE A 46 -3.14 4.81 -2.55
CA ILE A 46 -2.98 3.41 -2.15
C ILE A 46 -2.48 3.36 -0.69
N PRO A 47 -2.72 2.26 0.04
CA PRO A 47 -2.25 2.14 1.43
C PRO A 47 -0.73 2.28 1.54
N ALA A 48 -0.25 3.01 2.55
CA ALA A 48 1.17 3.13 2.85
C ALA A 48 1.82 1.77 3.13
N SER A 49 1.09 0.88 3.79
CA SER A 49 1.49 -0.51 4.06
C SER A 49 1.80 -1.30 2.78
N TRP A 50 1.14 -0.99 1.66
CA TRP A 50 1.41 -1.65 0.38
C TRP A 50 2.74 -1.19 -0.22
N ILE A 51 3.01 0.12 -0.16
CA ILE A 51 4.26 0.69 -0.64
C ILE A 51 5.44 0.14 0.17
N ALA A 52 5.32 0.13 1.50
CA ALA A 52 6.34 -0.41 2.40
C ALA A 52 6.62 -1.91 2.13
N ALA A 53 5.55 -2.71 1.93
CA ALA A 53 5.70 -4.13 1.62
C ALA A 53 6.38 -4.39 0.28
N VAL A 54 6.05 -3.62 -0.75
CA VAL A 54 6.70 -3.70 -2.08
C VAL A 54 8.15 -3.23 -1.98
N LEU A 55 8.43 -2.07 -1.39
CA LEU A 55 9.79 -1.55 -1.19
C LEU A 55 10.68 -2.59 -0.49
N HIS A 56 10.18 -3.19 0.58
CA HIS A 56 10.94 -4.22 1.31
C HIS A 56 11.20 -5.47 0.46
N ALA A 57 10.22 -5.91 -0.34
CA ALA A 57 10.38 -7.06 -1.23
C ALA A 57 11.32 -6.79 -2.42
N GLU A 58 11.37 -5.55 -2.89
CA GLU A 58 12.13 -5.14 -4.06
C GLU A 58 13.60 -4.86 -3.74
N SER A 59 13.91 -4.16 -2.64
CA SER A 59 15.29 -3.73 -2.35
C SER A 59 15.75 -3.96 -0.91
N ILE A 60 14.85 -4.37 0.01
CA ILE A 60 15.14 -4.45 1.45
C ILE A 60 15.66 -3.09 1.98
N GLY A 61 15.24 -1.98 1.36
CA GLY A 61 15.66 -0.63 1.74
C GLY A 61 16.98 -0.16 1.12
N ASP A 62 17.56 -0.90 0.16
CA ASP A 62 18.74 -0.42 -0.58
C ASP A 62 18.31 0.57 -1.68
N ALA A 63 18.58 1.86 -1.47
CA ALA A 63 18.26 2.92 -2.42
C ALA A 63 19.07 2.88 -3.72
N HIS A 64 20.19 2.14 -3.73
CA HIS A 64 21.06 2.00 -4.90
C HIS A 64 20.96 0.61 -5.56
N ALA A 65 19.96 -0.19 -5.17
CA ALA A 65 19.73 -1.51 -5.75
C ALA A 65 19.53 -1.45 -7.27
N VAL A 66 20.23 -2.32 -7.99
CA VAL A 66 20.07 -2.52 -9.44
C VAL A 66 19.92 -4.01 -9.73
N SER A 67 18.81 -4.42 -10.34
CA SER A 67 18.63 -5.82 -10.73
C SER A 67 19.43 -6.18 -11.99
N SER A 68 19.55 -7.48 -12.28
CA SER A 68 20.15 -7.96 -13.54
C SER A 68 19.40 -7.51 -14.79
N ALA A 69 18.10 -7.21 -14.67
CA ALA A 69 17.28 -6.65 -15.74
C ALA A 69 17.37 -5.11 -15.83
N GLY A 70 18.09 -4.46 -14.90
CA GLY A 70 18.27 -3.01 -14.83
C GLY A 70 17.16 -2.25 -14.10
N ALA A 71 16.35 -2.92 -13.28
CA ALA A 71 15.40 -2.26 -12.38
C ALA A 71 16.17 -1.45 -11.32
N MET A 72 15.65 -0.28 -10.91
CA MET A 72 16.43 0.71 -10.16
C MET A 72 15.76 1.13 -8.84
N GLY A 73 16.56 1.23 -7.79
CA GLY A 73 16.23 1.88 -6.52
C GLY A 73 15.27 1.10 -5.64
N LEU A 74 14.68 1.82 -4.67
CA LEU A 74 13.87 1.27 -3.58
C LEU A 74 12.69 0.42 -4.04
N MET A 75 12.00 0.85 -5.09
CA MET A 75 10.82 0.17 -5.64
C MET A 75 11.10 -0.55 -6.96
N GLN A 76 12.38 -0.72 -7.32
CA GLN A 76 12.85 -1.43 -8.52
C GLN A 76 12.09 -1.02 -9.79
N VAL A 77 12.03 0.29 -10.05
CA VAL A 77 11.37 0.83 -11.24
C VAL A 77 12.22 0.57 -12.48
N MET A 78 11.63 0.02 -13.54
CA MET A 78 12.32 -0.22 -14.81
C MET A 78 12.67 1.09 -15.54
N PRO A 79 13.78 1.18 -16.29
CA PRO A 79 14.22 2.43 -16.92
C PRO A 79 13.20 3.07 -17.86
N GLY A 80 12.50 2.27 -18.67
CA GLY A 80 11.43 2.77 -19.54
C GLY A 80 10.25 3.35 -18.75
N THR A 81 9.87 2.68 -17.65
CA THR A 81 8.80 3.14 -16.75
C THR A 81 9.22 4.43 -16.04
N TRP A 82 10.46 4.51 -15.56
CA TRP A 82 11.02 5.72 -14.94
C TRP A 82 11.00 6.92 -15.88
N ALA A 83 11.43 6.74 -17.14
CA ALA A 83 11.46 7.82 -18.13
C ALA A 83 10.06 8.43 -18.37
N SER A 84 9.03 7.58 -18.42
CA SER A 84 7.63 8.02 -18.55
C SER A 84 7.16 8.74 -17.28
N LEU A 85 7.36 8.13 -16.11
CA LEU A 85 6.84 8.64 -14.83
C LEU A 85 7.52 9.91 -14.36
N ARG A 86 8.84 10.04 -14.53
CA ARG A 86 9.56 11.26 -14.13
C ARG A 86 9.01 12.48 -14.85
N THR A 87 8.65 12.31 -16.13
CA THR A 87 8.09 13.40 -16.93
C THR A 87 6.67 13.72 -16.50
N SER A 88 5.83 12.70 -16.28
CA SER A 88 4.43 12.91 -15.90
C SER A 88 4.26 13.43 -14.47
N LEU A 89 5.19 13.12 -13.57
CA LEU A 89 5.15 13.52 -12.16
C LEU A 89 6.06 14.71 -11.83
N GLY A 90 6.86 15.19 -12.80
CA GLY A 90 7.81 16.28 -12.59
C GLY A 90 8.96 15.93 -11.63
N LEU A 91 9.45 14.70 -11.70
CA LEU A 91 10.55 14.19 -10.87
C LEU A 91 11.91 14.60 -11.41
N GLY A 92 12.94 14.50 -10.57
CA GLY A 92 14.33 14.71 -10.96
C GLY A 92 14.86 13.65 -11.94
N ASP A 93 16.11 13.82 -12.35
CA ASP A 93 16.76 12.91 -13.31
C ASP A 93 17.36 11.66 -12.66
N ASN A 94 17.52 11.65 -11.33
CA ASN A 94 18.15 10.55 -10.60
C ASN A 94 17.13 9.48 -10.16
N PRO A 95 17.11 8.27 -10.76
CA PRO A 95 16.21 7.19 -10.35
C PRO A 95 16.53 6.59 -8.98
N PHE A 96 17.69 6.91 -8.41
CA PHE A 96 18.12 6.46 -7.07
C PHE A 96 17.83 7.49 -5.97
N ASP A 97 17.20 8.62 -6.30
CA ASP A 97 16.67 9.50 -5.27
C ASP A 97 15.52 8.78 -4.54
N PRO A 98 15.60 8.58 -3.20
CA PRO A 98 14.61 7.81 -2.47
C PRO A 98 13.18 8.34 -2.63
N HIS A 99 12.99 9.66 -2.55
CA HIS A 99 11.67 10.28 -2.63
C HIS A 99 11.07 10.06 -4.02
N ASP A 100 11.82 10.37 -5.07
CA ASP A 100 11.29 10.26 -6.43
C ASP A 100 11.08 8.80 -6.85
N ASN A 101 11.97 7.88 -6.44
CA ASN A 101 11.81 6.45 -6.72
C ASN A 101 10.57 5.87 -6.04
N ILE A 102 10.31 6.22 -4.78
CA ILE A 102 9.11 5.80 -4.05
C ILE A 102 7.85 6.36 -4.72
N LEU A 103 7.86 7.64 -5.09
CA LEU A 103 6.70 8.27 -5.73
C LEU A 103 6.39 7.65 -7.11
N ALA A 104 7.43 7.39 -7.91
CA ALA A 104 7.29 6.69 -9.19
C ALA A 104 6.78 5.25 -8.99
N GLY A 105 7.39 4.47 -8.10
CA GLY A 105 6.98 3.10 -7.83
C GLY A 105 5.55 3.00 -7.29
N ALA A 106 5.14 3.88 -6.37
CA ALA A 106 3.77 3.93 -5.86
C ALA A 106 2.75 4.26 -6.95
N THR A 107 3.08 5.22 -7.83
CA THR A 107 2.21 5.58 -8.97
C THR A 107 2.09 4.42 -9.96
N TYR A 108 3.20 3.72 -10.23
CA TYR A 108 3.21 2.54 -11.08
C TYR A 108 2.38 1.40 -10.48
N LEU A 109 2.50 1.18 -9.16
CA LEU A 109 1.72 0.18 -8.43
C LEU A 109 0.22 0.47 -8.49
N ARG A 110 -0.16 1.75 -8.30
CA ARG A 110 -1.55 2.19 -8.50
C ARG A 110 -2.03 1.91 -9.91
N TRP A 111 -1.22 2.18 -10.93
CA TRP A 111 -1.60 1.92 -12.31
C TRP A 111 -1.80 0.41 -12.59
N MET A 112 -0.94 -0.45 -12.04
CA MET A 112 -1.14 -1.91 -12.12
C MET A 112 -2.45 -2.35 -11.44
N ARG A 113 -2.78 -1.74 -10.29
CA ARG A 113 -4.05 -2.00 -9.60
C ARG A 113 -5.26 -1.59 -10.42
N ASP A 114 -5.23 -0.41 -11.01
CA ASP A 114 -6.34 0.07 -11.84
C ASP A 114 -6.57 -0.81 -13.07
N ARG A 115 -5.49 -1.32 -13.66
CA ARG A 115 -5.56 -2.15 -14.87
C ARG A 115 -5.92 -3.62 -14.60
N TYR A 116 -5.37 -4.21 -13.54
CA TYR A 116 -5.44 -5.66 -13.30
C TYR A 116 -6.24 -6.05 -12.06
N GLY A 117 -6.69 -5.07 -11.27
CA GLY A 117 -7.42 -5.29 -10.02
C GLY A 117 -6.57 -5.94 -8.93
N GLU A 118 -7.22 -6.22 -7.80
CA GLU A 118 -6.60 -6.79 -6.58
C GLU A 118 -5.91 -8.13 -6.84
N ALA A 119 -6.44 -8.94 -7.75
CA ALA A 119 -5.92 -10.28 -8.02
C ALA A 119 -4.63 -10.27 -8.86
N GLY A 120 -4.40 -9.21 -9.65
CA GLY A 120 -3.36 -9.20 -10.68
C GLY A 120 -2.26 -8.17 -10.52
N PHE A 121 -2.46 -7.13 -9.72
CA PHE A 121 -1.56 -5.98 -9.72
C PHE A 121 -0.12 -6.31 -9.30
N LEU A 122 0.07 -7.13 -8.26
CA LEU A 122 1.41 -7.55 -7.82
C LEU A 122 2.13 -8.41 -8.86
N ALA A 123 1.37 -9.30 -9.52
CA ALA A 123 1.91 -10.13 -10.58
C ALA A 123 2.35 -9.28 -11.78
N ALA A 124 1.52 -8.32 -12.19
CA ALA A 124 1.84 -7.42 -13.29
C ALA A 124 2.98 -6.45 -12.95
N TYR A 125 3.08 -5.96 -11.72
CA TYR A 125 4.17 -5.10 -11.25
C TYR A 125 5.52 -5.80 -11.42
N ASN A 126 5.64 -7.02 -10.89
CA ASN A 126 6.89 -7.80 -10.92
C ASN A 126 7.19 -8.42 -12.30
N ALA A 127 6.18 -9.01 -12.96
CA ALA A 127 6.38 -9.68 -14.24
C ALA A 127 6.48 -8.71 -15.43
N GLY A 128 5.99 -7.49 -15.26
CA GLY A 128 5.69 -6.55 -16.32
C GLY A 128 4.30 -6.77 -16.93
N PRO A 129 3.59 -5.70 -17.33
CA PRO A 129 2.22 -5.76 -17.81
C PRO A 129 2.07 -6.62 -19.08
N ALA A 130 3.01 -6.52 -20.02
CA ALA A 130 2.96 -7.31 -21.25
C ALA A 130 3.03 -8.83 -21.00
N ARG A 131 3.88 -9.26 -20.05
CA ARG A 131 3.98 -10.67 -19.66
C ARG A 131 2.71 -11.14 -18.95
N TYR A 132 2.11 -10.28 -18.13
CA TYR A 132 0.87 -10.59 -17.44
C TYR A 132 -0.33 -10.62 -18.41
N ASP A 133 -0.41 -9.71 -19.37
CA ASP A 133 -1.39 -9.74 -20.45
C ASP A 133 -1.31 -11.06 -21.25
N GLU A 134 -0.09 -11.50 -21.60
CA GLU A 134 0.12 -12.77 -22.29
C GLU A 134 -0.31 -13.96 -21.43
N HIS A 135 -0.04 -13.93 -20.12
CA HIS A 135 -0.54 -14.94 -19.17
C HIS A 135 -2.07 -15.01 -19.18
N LEU A 136 -2.76 -13.87 -19.10
CA LEU A 136 -4.22 -13.80 -19.14
C LEU A 136 -4.80 -14.31 -20.47
N ALA A 137 -4.14 -13.98 -21.59
CA ALA A 137 -4.61 -14.36 -22.92
C ALA A 137 -4.38 -15.84 -23.27
N THR A 138 -3.26 -16.41 -22.81
CA THR A 138 -2.81 -17.74 -23.25
C THR A 138 -2.92 -18.82 -22.16
N GLY A 139 -3.06 -18.43 -20.90
CA GLY A 139 -2.95 -19.33 -19.75
C GLY A 139 -1.52 -19.82 -19.48
N ARG A 140 -0.50 -19.33 -20.21
CA ARG A 140 0.90 -19.72 -19.98
C ARG A 140 1.30 -19.34 -18.55
N PRO A 141 1.87 -20.24 -17.75
CA PRO A 141 2.18 -19.95 -16.36
C PRO A 141 3.20 -18.82 -16.23
N LEU A 142 3.01 -17.96 -15.22
CA LEU A 142 4.01 -16.98 -14.81
C LEU A 142 5.28 -17.66 -14.28
N PRO A 143 6.46 -16.99 -14.37
CA PRO A 143 7.69 -17.48 -13.79
C PRO A 143 7.54 -17.84 -12.31
N ALA A 144 8.29 -18.85 -11.86
CA ALA A 144 8.27 -19.26 -10.44
C ALA A 144 8.63 -18.10 -9.50
N GLU A 145 9.59 -17.26 -9.93
CA GLU A 145 9.99 -16.04 -9.22
C GLU A 145 8.80 -15.10 -8.99
N THR A 146 8.02 -14.78 -10.03
CA THR A 146 6.82 -13.93 -9.89
C THR A 146 5.79 -14.53 -8.95
N ARG A 147 5.55 -15.85 -9.02
CA ARG A 147 4.60 -16.49 -8.09
C ARG A 147 5.08 -16.41 -6.64
N ASN A 148 6.37 -16.61 -6.41
CA ASN A 148 6.98 -16.48 -5.09
C ASN A 148 6.91 -15.03 -4.59
N TYR A 149 7.17 -14.06 -5.47
CA TYR A 149 7.03 -12.63 -5.18
C TYR A 149 5.61 -12.32 -4.70
N VAL A 150 4.59 -12.68 -5.49
CA VAL A 150 3.18 -12.44 -5.15
C VAL A 150 2.81 -13.06 -3.81
N ALA A 151 3.22 -14.31 -3.56
CA ALA A 151 2.96 -14.97 -2.28
C ALA A 151 3.62 -14.22 -1.10
N SER A 152 4.87 -13.78 -1.27
CA SER A 152 5.63 -13.09 -0.22
C SER A 152 5.11 -11.69 0.10
N VAL A 153 4.66 -10.94 -0.91
CA VAL A 153 4.12 -9.59 -0.72
C VAL A 153 2.70 -9.67 -0.18
N SER A 154 1.85 -10.54 -0.73
CA SER A 154 0.48 -10.72 -0.25
C SER A 154 0.43 -11.13 1.23
N ALA A 155 1.37 -11.96 1.68
CA ALA A 155 1.50 -12.32 3.09
C ALA A 155 1.78 -11.09 3.97
N ARG A 156 2.59 -10.13 3.50
CA ARG A 156 2.86 -8.86 4.22
C ARG A 156 1.67 -7.92 4.20
N LEU A 157 0.93 -7.86 3.10
CA LEU A 157 -0.29 -7.04 3.00
C LEU A 157 -1.41 -7.54 3.93
N ALA A 158 -1.42 -8.83 4.26
CA ALA A 158 -2.39 -9.43 5.17
C ALA A 158 -2.04 -9.24 6.66
N LEU A 159 -0.83 -8.73 6.99
CA LEU A 159 -0.45 -8.45 8.36
C LEU A 159 -1.02 -7.08 8.78
N PRO A 160 -1.65 -6.96 9.96
CA PRO A 160 -1.98 -5.65 10.52
C PRO A 160 -0.68 -4.94 10.89
N ILE A 161 -0.30 -3.92 10.11
CA ILE A 161 0.80 -3.03 10.48
C ILE A 161 0.26 -2.06 11.52
N ALA A 162 0.99 -1.89 12.63
CA ALA A 162 0.53 -1.14 13.81
C ALA A 162 0.12 0.32 13.52
N ASP A 163 0.56 0.89 12.40
CA ASP A 163 0.26 2.27 12.01
C ASP A 163 -1.19 2.46 11.54
N ASP A 164 -1.83 1.43 10.99
CA ASP A 164 -3.25 1.48 10.56
C ASP A 164 -4.23 1.46 11.76
N ILE A 165 -3.76 1.16 12.98
CA ILE A 165 -4.58 1.18 14.20
C ILE A 165 -4.61 2.57 14.86
N ALA A 166 -3.68 3.46 14.51
CA ALA A 166 -3.62 4.81 15.07
C ALA A 166 -4.48 5.85 14.32
N ILE A 167 -4.83 5.60 13.05
CA ILE A 167 -5.73 6.45 12.25
C ILE A 167 -7.09 5.76 12.10
N GLY A 168 -7.82 5.65 13.21
CA GLY A 168 -9.15 5.01 13.23
C GLY A 168 -9.87 5.10 14.57
N ALA A 169 -9.14 5.40 15.66
CA ALA A 169 -9.73 5.69 16.97
C ALA A 169 -10.00 7.21 17.14
N SER A 170 -10.70 7.83 16.20
CA SER A 170 -11.42 9.08 16.46
C SER A 170 -12.68 9.12 15.61
N GLU A 171 -13.80 9.21 16.32
CA GLU A 171 -15.14 9.55 15.85
C GLU A 171 -15.95 8.45 15.14
N THR A 172 -16.75 7.73 15.93
CA THR A 172 -18.12 7.45 15.51
C THR A 172 -18.99 8.62 15.99
N PRO A 173 -19.58 9.44 15.11
CA PRO A 173 -20.71 10.26 15.49
C PRO A 173 -21.93 9.35 15.65
N SER A 174 -22.29 9.07 16.89
CA SER A 174 -23.49 8.34 17.27
C SER A 174 -24.74 9.19 17.02
N TRP A 175 -25.19 9.26 15.76
CA TRP A 175 -26.42 9.95 15.36
C TRP A 175 -27.72 9.32 15.89
N GLN A 176 -27.65 8.23 16.66
CA GLN A 176 -28.82 7.49 17.18
C GLN A 176 -29.31 8.00 18.56
N GLY A 177 -28.78 9.12 19.05
CA GLY A 177 -29.03 9.61 20.42
C GLY A 177 -29.93 10.85 20.58
N SER A 178 -30.56 11.39 19.53
CA SER A 178 -31.33 12.64 19.67
C SER A 178 -32.84 12.40 19.73
N SER A 179 -33.36 12.33 20.96
CA SER A 179 -34.79 12.48 21.28
C SER A 179 -35.18 13.94 21.28
N LEU A 180 -35.32 14.57 20.11
CA LEU A 180 -35.97 15.88 19.99
C LEU A 180 -36.56 16.00 18.60
N PHE A 181 -37.81 15.58 18.39
CA PHE A 181 -38.89 16.39 17.79
C PHE A 181 -40.23 15.63 17.94
N PRO A 182 -41.29 16.27 18.46
CA PRO A 182 -42.56 15.63 18.80
C PRO A 182 -43.41 15.32 17.55
N ALA A 183 -44.18 14.25 17.65
CA ALA A 183 -45.21 13.87 16.70
C ALA A 183 -46.32 14.93 16.61
N SER A 184 -46.76 15.21 15.39
CA SER A 184 -48.10 15.72 15.11
C SER A 184 -48.53 15.19 13.75
N PHE A 185 -49.08 13.97 13.77
CA PHE A 185 -50.00 13.50 12.75
C PHE A 185 -51.31 14.28 12.93
N LEU A 186 -51.81 14.91 11.86
CA LEU A 186 -53.20 14.81 11.38
C LEU A 186 -53.38 15.62 10.07
N ARG A 187 -53.55 14.88 8.98
CA ARG A 187 -54.59 15.01 7.94
C ARG A 187 -54.94 16.40 7.37
N ALA A 188 -54.71 16.59 6.07
CA ALA A 188 -55.73 17.07 5.11
C ALA A 188 -55.26 16.91 3.64
N GLU A 189 -56.15 16.34 2.82
CA GLU A 189 -56.07 16.21 1.36
C GLU A 189 -56.47 17.52 0.66
N ASN A 190 -55.77 17.91 -0.42
CA ASN A 190 -56.28 18.33 -1.76
C ASN A 190 -55.29 19.21 -2.56
N ALA A 191 -55.25 18.96 -3.88
CA ALA A 191 -54.41 19.51 -4.97
C ALA A 191 -54.71 21.01 -5.32
N PRO A 192 -54.19 21.67 -6.41
CA PRO A 192 -53.30 21.25 -7.51
C PRO A 192 -52.19 22.27 -7.98
N ARG A 193 -51.55 21.87 -9.10
CA ARG A 193 -50.44 22.39 -9.93
C ARG A 193 -50.37 23.90 -10.27
N HIS A 194 -49.13 24.41 -10.38
CA HIS A 194 -48.56 25.36 -11.38
C HIS A 194 -47.01 25.15 -11.31
N GLY A 195 -46.16 25.08 -12.34
CA GLY A 195 -46.26 25.49 -13.73
C GLY A 195 -45.36 26.70 -13.99
N GLU A 196 -44.02 26.57 -13.98
CA GLU A 196 -43.16 27.55 -14.67
C GLU A 196 -41.74 27.03 -14.98
N SER A 197 -41.26 27.45 -16.14
CA SER A 197 -40.11 26.96 -16.88
C SER A 197 -38.85 27.82 -16.68
N ALA A 198 -37.73 27.21 -17.08
CA ALA A 198 -36.50 27.84 -17.60
C ALA A 198 -35.48 28.37 -16.58
N HIS A 199 -34.31 27.73 -16.53
CA HIS A 199 -33.11 28.22 -17.23
C HIS A 199 -31.97 27.19 -17.10
N ASN A 200 -31.39 26.80 -18.23
CA ASN A 200 -30.06 26.18 -18.30
C ASN A 200 -29.08 27.31 -18.65
N PRO A 201 -27.91 27.35 -18.00
CA PRO A 201 -26.70 27.35 -18.82
C PRO A 201 -25.60 26.41 -18.29
N VAL A 202 -25.11 25.64 -19.27
CA VAL A 202 -23.76 25.14 -19.57
C VAL A 202 -22.56 25.62 -18.72
N HIS A 203 -21.55 24.73 -18.67
CA HIS A 203 -20.16 24.79 -18.15
C HIS A 203 -19.97 23.97 -16.85
N ALA A 204 -19.01 23.06 -16.69
CA ALA A 204 -17.74 22.86 -17.40
C ALA A 204 -17.34 21.37 -17.43
N ASP A 205 -16.45 21.06 -18.36
CA ASP A 205 -15.83 19.76 -18.64
C ASP A 205 -15.41 18.97 -17.39
N ASP A 206 -16.03 17.81 -17.22
CA ASP A 206 -15.58 16.76 -16.32
C ASP A 206 -14.49 15.94 -17.04
N ALA A 207 -13.36 16.58 -17.32
CA ALA A 207 -12.19 15.94 -17.91
C ALA A 207 -11.51 15.07 -16.84
N ARG A 208 -12.01 13.86 -16.66
CA ARG A 208 -11.26 12.78 -15.99
C ARG A 208 -9.96 12.54 -16.76
N PRO A 209 -8.76 12.63 -16.16
CA PRO A 209 -7.55 12.17 -16.81
C PRO A 209 -7.53 10.64 -16.69
N SER A 210 -8.20 9.96 -17.62
CA SER A 210 -8.28 8.50 -17.70
C SER A 210 -7.65 7.96 -18.98
N ASP A 211 -6.55 8.55 -19.43
CA ASP A 211 -5.82 8.01 -20.59
C ASP A 211 -4.34 7.81 -20.28
N TRP A 212 -4.09 6.90 -19.34
CA TRP A 212 -2.75 6.42 -18.96
C TRP A 212 -2.19 5.36 -19.94
N THR A 213 -2.95 5.01 -20.98
CA THR A 213 -2.53 4.07 -22.04
C THR A 213 -1.24 4.52 -22.73
N VAL A 214 -0.97 5.84 -22.72
CA VAL A 214 0.24 6.45 -23.29
C VAL A 214 1.51 6.13 -22.49
N LEU A 215 1.39 5.78 -21.20
CA LEU A 215 2.54 5.50 -20.33
C LEU A 215 3.03 4.04 -20.40
N ALA A 216 2.34 3.17 -21.13
CA ALA A 216 2.78 1.79 -21.28
C ALA A 216 4.07 1.72 -22.08
N PRO A 217 5.19 1.22 -21.49
CA PRO A 217 6.39 0.99 -22.25
C PRO A 217 6.07 -0.04 -23.35
N GLN A 218 6.18 0.39 -24.60
CA GLN A 218 6.22 -0.49 -25.76
C GLN A 218 7.52 -1.30 -25.64
N SER A 219 7.49 -2.44 -24.97
CA SER A 219 8.64 -3.32 -24.91
C SER A 219 8.91 -3.85 -26.32
N ALA A 220 9.97 -3.34 -26.94
CA ALA A 220 10.56 -3.92 -28.14
C ALA A 220 10.85 -5.41 -27.88
N GLY A 221 10.23 -6.27 -28.68
CA GLY A 221 10.55 -7.69 -28.70
C GLY A 221 11.88 -7.99 -29.41
N LEU A 222 12.19 -9.30 -29.45
CA LEU A 222 13.12 -10.04 -30.31
C LEU A 222 14.53 -10.42 -29.77
N PHE A 223 14.64 -11.70 -29.37
CA PHE A 223 15.69 -12.75 -29.57
C PHE A 223 17.17 -12.48 -29.16
N ILE A 224 17.97 -13.44 -28.68
CA ILE A 224 18.39 -14.76 -29.23
C ILE A 224 18.92 -15.67 -28.10
N ALA A 225 18.63 -16.97 -28.16
CA ALA A 225 19.34 -18.01 -27.43
C ALA A 225 20.69 -18.30 -28.09
N SER A 226 21.80 -18.20 -27.36
CA SER A 226 23.10 -18.76 -27.76
C SER A 226 23.33 -20.09 -27.02
N GLY A 227 23.50 -21.16 -27.80
CA GLY A 227 23.77 -22.50 -27.32
C GLY A 227 25.25 -22.76 -27.00
N GLN A 228 25.44 -23.79 -26.17
CA GLN A 228 26.47 -24.86 -26.21
C GLN A 228 27.93 -24.50 -26.57
N GLY A 229 28.85 -24.85 -25.66
CA GLY A 229 30.30 -24.80 -25.91
C GLY A 229 31.16 -25.36 -24.76
N GLU A 230 31.11 -26.68 -24.63
CA GLU A 230 32.02 -27.63 -23.97
C GLU A 230 33.43 -27.13 -23.53
N ALA A 231 33.76 -27.33 -22.25
CA ALA A 231 35.11 -27.18 -21.71
C ALA A 231 35.88 -28.51 -21.80
N ARG A 232 36.93 -28.54 -22.64
CA ARG A 232 38.06 -29.48 -22.54
C ARG A 232 39.35 -28.80 -22.94
N ARG A 233 40.16 -28.40 -21.95
CA ARG A 233 41.56 -28.81 -21.70
C ARG A 233 42.19 -27.87 -20.70
#